data_AF-A0AA88MBT9-F1
#
_entry.id   AF-A0AA88MBT9-F1
#
_cell.length_a   1.000
_cell.length_b   1.000
_cell.length_c   1.000
_cell.angle_alpha   90.00
_cell.angle_beta   90.00
_cell.angle_gamma   90.00
#
_symmetry.space_group_name_H-M   'P 1'
#
loop_
_entity.id
_entity.type
_entity.pdbx_description
1 polymer ?
#
loop_
_entity_poly.entity_id
_entity_poly.type
_entity_poly.pdbx_seq_one_letter_code
_entity_poly.pdbx_strand_id
1 'polypeptide(L)'
;MIFPSRSHVAAFWGALLGNVRAQARLSTALLSSGALHPPAKMICLILSLFSHIFKSGWTGVNECTFIAVKPDGVQRKLVGEIVRRFERRGFKLVGLKLVRVSEDLLREHYWDLRTKTFFSGLITYMSSGPIVAMVWQGLDVVKTARKMLGETNPADSLPGTIRGDFCVEVGRNVIHGSDSVESAQKEISLWFRQNELQCWDPSSSRWVYN
;
A
#
# COMPACT_ATOMS: atom_id res chain seq x y z
N MET A 1 -35.43 7.37 15.09
CA MET A 1 -34.21 8.03 14.55
C MET A 1 -33.30 6.93 14.02
N ILE A 2 -33.18 6.83 12.70
CA ILE A 2 -32.36 5.81 12.03
C ILE A 2 -30.96 6.41 11.87
N PHE A 3 -29.97 5.90 12.61
CA PHE A 3 -28.58 6.28 12.38
C PHE A 3 -28.08 5.59 11.09
N PRO A 4 -27.40 6.30 10.18
CA PRO A 4 -26.86 5.67 8.99
C PRO A 4 -25.70 4.74 9.36
N SER A 5 -25.57 3.63 8.64
CA SER A 5 -24.48 2.67 8.84
C SER A 5 -23.11 3.33 8.62
N ARG A 6 -22.10 2.94 9.40
CA ARG A 6 -20.72 3.46 9.36
C ARG A 6 -20.10 3.48 7.95
N SER A 7 -20.59 2.64 7.03
CA SER A 7 -20.19 2.57 5.62
C SER A 7 -20.59 3.77 4.76
N HIS A 8 -21.76 4.38 5.00
CA HIS A 8 -22.23 5.54 4.23
C HIS A 8 -21.50 6.83 4.61
N VAL A 9 -21.10 6.93 5.88
CA VAL A 9 -20.28 8.05 6.37
C VAL A 9 -18.90 8.01 5.71
N ALA A 10 -18.27 6.83 5.61
CA ALA A 10 -16.94 6.68 5.01
C ALA A 10 -16.86 7.06 3.51
N ALA A 11 -17.91 6.76 2.73
CA ALA A 11 -17.96 7.09 1.30
C ALA A 11 -18.13 8.60 1.02
N PHE A 12 -18.94 9.28 1.84
CA PHE A 12 -19.11 10.74 1.76
C PHE A 12 -17.80 11.49 2.08
N TRP A 13 -17.00 10.98 3.02
CA TRP A 13 -15.71 11.56 3.37
C TRP A 13 -14.59 11.21 2.36
N GLY A 14 -14.65 10.07 1.69
CA GLY A 14 -13.68 9.64 0.66
C GLY A 14 -13.48 10.63 -0.49
N ALA A 15 -14.59 11.17 -1.03
CA ALA A 15 -14.55 12.17 -2.11
C ALA A 15 -14.04 13.55 -1.61
N LEU A 16 -14.25 13.86 -0.33
CA LEU A 16 -13.74 15.07 0.30
C LEU A 16 -12.21 14.98 0.53
N LEU A 17 -11.71 13.80 0.89
CA LEU A 17 -10.31 13.53 1.30
C LEU A 17 -9.25 13.76 0.21
N GLY A 18 -9.59 13.52 -1.07
CA GLY A 18 -8.69 13.85 -2.20
C GLY A 18 -8.42 15.35 -2.32
N ASN A 19 -9.42 16.17 -1.97
CA ASN A 19 -9.34 17.63 -1.99
C ASN A 19 -8.66 18.18 -0.73
N VAL A 20 -8.84 17.49 0.41
CA VAL A 20 -8.28 17.89 1.73
C VAL A 20 -6.75 17.85 1.77
N ARG A 21 -6.06 16.96 1.05
CA ARG A 21 -4.57 16.93 1.01
C ARG A 21 -3.97 18.13 0.28
N ALA A 22 -4.57 18.56 -0.83
CA ALA A 22 -4.16 19.75 -1.56
C ALA A 22 -4.51 21.02 -0.76
N GLN A 23 -5.70 21.05 -0.15
CA GLN A 23 -6.12 22.15 0.72
C GLN A 23 -5.25 22.25 1.98
N ALA A 24 -4.89 21.15 2.65
CA ALA A 24 -4.09 21.18 3.87
C ALA A 24 -2.69 21.77 3.66
N ARG A 25 -2.04 21.51 2.51
CA ARG A 25 -0.72 22.10 2.17
C ARG A 25 -0.83 23.60 1.87
N LEU A 26 -1.90 24.05 1.21
CA LEU A 26 -2.20 25.48 1.04
C LEU A 26 -2.56 26.14 2.38
N SER A 27 -3.30 25.44 3.25
CA SER A 27 -3.75 25.92 4.55
C SER A 27 -2.61 26.18 5.54
N THR A 28 -1.59 25.33 5.62
CA THR A 28 -0.42 25.58 6.48
C THR A 28 0.39 26.79 6.00
N ALA A 29 0.54 26.96 4.69
CA ALA A 29 1.23 28.12 4.10
C ALA A 29 0.46 29.45 4.32
N LEU A 30 -0.88 29.41 4.27
CA LEU A 30 -1.74 30.57 4.50
C LEU A 30 -1.91 30.91 5.99
N LEU A 31 -1.82 29.92 6.90
CA LEU A 31 -1.81 30.15 8.34
C LEU A 31 -0.53 30.89 8.79
N SER A 32 0.62 30.59 8.17
CA SER A 32 1.89 31.27 8.46
C SER A 32 2.00 32.69 7.91
N SER A 33 1.20 33.07 6.92
CA SER A 33 1.25 34.41 6.29
C SER A 33 0.36 35.46 6.96
N GLY A 34 -0.42 35.08 7.99
CA GLY A 34 -1.29 36.01 8.74
C GLY A 34 -2.53 36.50 7.99
N ALA A 35 -2.67 36.22 6.69
CA ALA A 35 -3.62 36.87 5.78
C ALA A 35 -5.06 36.32 5.79
N LEU A 36 -5.40 35.36 6.65
CA LEU A 36 -6.72 34.71 6.67
C LEU A 36 -7.69 35.34 7.69
N HIS A 37 -8.93 35.61 7.26
CA HIS A 37 -10.02 36.01 8.15
C HIS A 37 -10.39 34.88 9.15
N PRO A 38 -10.97 35.21 10.32
CA PRO A 38 -11.21 34.27 11.43
C PRO A 38 -11.91 32.94 11.05
N PRO A 39 -12.99 32.91 10.24
CA PRO A 39 -13.64 31.65 9.88
C PRO A 39 -12.75 30.75 9.01
N ALA A 40 -11.89 31.33 8.18
CA ALA A 40 -10.98 30.57 7.32
C ALA A 40 -9.80 29.94 8.11
N LYS A 41 -9.37 30.59 9.21
CA LYS A 41 -8.40 30.02 10.16
C LYS A 41 -8.98 28.80 10.89
N MET A 42 -10.24 28.87 11.29
CA MET A 42 -10.93 27.76 11.97
C MET A 42 -11.09 26.55 11.04
N ILE A 43 -11.46 26.76 9.78
CA ILE A 43 -11.53 25.69 8.77
C ILE A 43 -10.14 25.06 8.54
N CYS A 44 -9.08 25.86 8.40
CA CYS A 44 -7.72 25.33 8.26
C CYS A 44 -7.27 24.53 9.48
N LEU A 45 -7.62 24.98 10.69
CA LEU A 45 -7.31 24.28 11.94
C LEU A 45 -8.03 22.94 12.01
N ILE A 46 -9.33 22.91 11.66
CA ILE A 46 -10.12 21.68 11.57
C ILE A 46 -9.49 20.74 10.54
N LEU A 47 -9.24 21.19 9.31
CA LEU A 47 -8.63 20.35 8.27
C LEU A 47 -7.24 19.83 8.67
N SER A 48 -6.43 20.64 9.35
CA SER A 48 -5.14 20.23 9.89
C SER A 48 -5.30 19.17 10.99
N LEU A 49 -6.21 19.37 11.94
CA LEU A 49 -6.51 18.42 13.01
C LEU A 49 -7.01 17.08 12.43
N PHE A 50 -7.93 17.13 11.46
CA PHE A 50 -8.41 15.98 10.73
C PHE A 50 -7.26 15.27 9.98
N SER A 51 -6.35 16.01 9.34
CA SER A 51 -5.19 15.41 8.66
C SER A 51 -4.24 14.67 9.62
N HIS A 52 -4.09 15.15 10.86
CA HIS A 52 -3.30 14.48 11.90
C HIS A 52 -4.03 13.24 12.44
N ILE A 53 -5.36 13.29 12.59
CA ILE A 53 -6.17 12.14 12.98
C ILE A 53 -6.12 11.04 11.91
N PHE A 54 -6.08 11.37 10.62
CA PHE A 54 -5.97 10.35 9.57
C PHE A 54 -4.56 9.78 9.40
N LYS A 55 -3.51 10.52 9.75
CA LYS A 55 -2.13 9.99 9.82
C LYS A 55 -2.01 8.84 10.83
N SER A 56 -2.75 8.88 11.94
CA SER A 56 -2.71 7.82 12.96
C SER A 56 -3.30 6.47 12.50
N GLY A 57 -4.09 6.47 11.42
CA GLY A 57 -4.68 5.25 10.85
C GLY A 57 -3.66 4.30 10.21
N TRP A 58 -2.43 4.74 9.99
CA TRP A 58 -1.36 3.99 9.30
C TRP A 58 -0.11 3.78 10.15
N THR A 59 -0.21 3.96 11.46
CA THR A 59 0.92 3.85 12.39
C THR A 59 0.76 2.65 13.31
N GLY A 60 1.89 2.10 13.78
CA GLY A 60 1.89 0.96 14.69
C GLY A 60 1.25 -0.27 14.05
N VAL A 61 0.38 -0.97 14.79
CA VAL A 61 -0.31 -2.19 14.32
C VAL A 61 -1.27 -1.97 13.15
N ASN A 62 -1.57 -0.71 12.79
CA ASN A 62 -2.42 -0.35 11.66
C ASN A 62 -1.64 0.06 10.40
N GLU A 63 -0.30 0.05 10.44
CA GLU A 63 0.49 0.23 9.22
C GLU A 63 0.11 -0.83 8.18
N CYS A 64 0.01 -0.43 6.91
CA CYS A 64 -0.22 -1.36 5.80
C CYS A 64 0.84 -1.20 4.71
N THR A 65 1.10 -2.30 3.99
CA THR A 65 2.01 -2.34 2.84
C THR A 65 1.31 -2.96 1.64
N PHE A 66 1.70 -2.53 0.43
CA PHE A 66 1.28 -3.16 -0.81
C PHE A 66 2.27 -4.27 -1.19
N ILE A 67 1.75 -5.44 -1.54
CA ILE A 67 2.52 -6.58 -2.04
C ILE A 67 1.89 -7.05 -3.35
N ALA A 68 2.71 -7.34 -4.36
CA ALA A 68 2.23 -7.93 -5.60
C ALA A 68 3.06 -9.16 -6.00
N VAL A 69 2.40 -10.31 -6.17
CA VAL A 69 2.99 -11.47 -6.82
C VAL A 69 2.96 -11.22 -8.33
N LYS A 70 4.14 -11.12 -8.93
CA LYS A 70 4.36 -10.81 -10.34
C LYS A 70 3.94 -11.97 -11.25
N PRO A 71 3.86 -11.78 -12.58
CA PRO A 71 3.38 -12.82 -13.49
C PRO A 71 4.16 -14.13 -13.39
N ASP A 72 5.47 -14.09 -13.23
CA ASP A 72 6.32 -15.27 -13.02
C ASP A 72 5.97 -16.03 -11.73
N GLY A 73 5.69 -15.32 -10.63
CA GLY A 73 5.25 -15.91 -9.36
C GLY A 73 3.91 -16.64 -9.47
N VAL A 74 2.96 -16.05 -10.20
CA VAL A 74 1.66 -16.67 -10.45
C VAL A 74 1.81 -17.90 -11.33
N GLN A 75 2.53 -17.80 -12.45
CA GLN A 75 2.76 -18.91 -13.38
C GLN A 75 3.49 -20.09 -12.73
N ARG A 76 4.37 -19.80 -11.76
CA ARG A 76 5.11 -20.80 -10.98
C ARG A 76 4.34 -21.32 -9.76
N LYS A 77 3.06 -20.96 -9.62
CA LYS A 77 2.16 -21.42 -8.54
C LYS A 77 2.66 -21.06 -7.13
N LEU A 78 3.36 -19.92 -6.98
CA LEU A 78 3.95 -19.47 -5.72
C LEU A 78 3.00 -18.62 -4.86
N VAL A 79 1.79 -18.33 -5.34
CA VAL A 79 0.81 -17.47 -4.64
C VAL A 79 0.52 -17.97 -3.22
N GLY A 80 0.16 -19.25 -3.07
CA GLY A 80 -0.16 -19.83 -1.77
C GLY A 80 1.04 -19.82 -0.81
N GLU A 81 2.24 -20.10 -1.33
CA GLU A 81 3.47 -20.08 -0.54
C GLU A 81 3.81 -18.68 -0.03
N ILE A 82 3.66 -17.66 -0.88
CA ILE A 82 3.86 -16.26 -0.51
C ILE A 82 2.84 -15.83 0.54
N VAL A 83 1.54 -16.05 0.29
CA VAL A 83 0.47 -15.70 1.24
C VAL A 83 0.73 -16.37 2.59
N ARG A 84 1.04 -17.67 2.59
CA ARG A 84 1.36 -18.45 3.80
C ARG A 84 2.48 -17.83 4.63
N ARG A 85 3.53 -17.26 4.00
CA ARG A 85 4.64 -16.61 4.72
C ARG A 85 4.18 -15.35 5.46
N PHE A 86 3.30 -14.55 4.87
CA PHE A 86 2.73 -13.37 5.52
C PHE A 86 1.72 -13.75 6.62
N GLU A 87 0.85 -14.73 6.37
CA GLU A 87 -0.12 -15.21 7.37
C GLU A 87 0.59 -15.80 8.61
N ARG A 88 1.58 -16.68 8.40
CA ARG A 88 2.33 -17.30 9.51
C ARG A 88 3.15 -16.29 10.31
N ARG A 89 3.48 -15.15 9.73
CA ARG A 89 4.15 -14.05 10.45
C ARG A 89 3.21 -13.36 11.44
N GLY A 90 1.89 -13.49 11.26
CA GLY A 90 0.87 -12.81 12.05
C GLY A 90 0.36 -11.52 11.42
N PHE A 91 0.71 -11.23 10.16
CA PHE A 91 0.14 -10.08 9.45
C PHE A 91 -1.29 -10.35 9.02
N LYS A 92 -2.10 -9.29 8.99
CA LYS A 92 -3.51 -9.34 8.64
C LYS A 92 -3.70 -9.00 7.17
N LEU A 93 -4.34 -9.89 6.42
CA LEU A 93 -4.73 -9.63 5.03
C LEU A 93 -5.95 -8.70 5.00
N VAL A 94 -5.84 -7.54 4.36
CA VAL A 94 -6.93 -6.55 4.27
C VAL A 94 -7.39 -6.30 2.83
N GLY A 95 -6.64 -6.74 1.83
CA GLY A 95 -7.05 -6.68 0.42
C GLY A 95 -6.35 -7.76 -0.39
N LEU A 96 -7.07 -8.37 -1.33
CA LEU A 96 -6.55 -9.42 -2.22
C LEU A 96 -7.32 -9.40 -3.55
N LYS A 97 -6.62 -9.36 -4.69
CA LYS A 97 -7.23 -9.59 -6.00
C LYS A 97 -6.25 -10.16 -7.03
N LEU A 98 -6.75 -11.05 -7.88
CA LEU A 98 -6.07 -11.51 -9.09
C LEU A 98 -6.50 -10.62 -10.25
N VAL A 99 -5.55 -9.96 -10.91
CA VAL A 99 -5.84 -8.98 -11.95
C VAL A 99 -4.89 -9.12 -13.13
N ARG A 100 -5.38 -8.82 -14.33
CA ARG A 100 -4.53 -8.49 -15.48
C ARG A 100 -4.51 -6.97 -15.59
N VAL A 101 -3.33 -6.38 -15.46
CA VAL A 101 -3.17 -4.94 -15.24
C VAL A 101 -2.91 -4.23 -16.58
N SER A 102 -3.51 -3.06 -16.78
CA SER A 102 -3.21 -2.23 -17.95
C SER A 102 -1.80 -1.64 -17.89
N GLU A 103 -1.21 -1.38 -19.05
CA GLU A 103 0.09 -0.68 -19.09
C GLU A 103 0.01 0.70 -18.45
N ASP A 104 -1.11 1.42 -18.59
CA ASP A 104 -1.29 2.76 -18.01
C ASP A 104 -1.12 2.73 -16.48
N LEU A 105 -1.77 1.78 -15.79
CA LEU A 105 -1.64 1.65 -14.35
C LEU A 105 -0.21 1.25 -13.96
N LEU A 106 0.44 0.38 -14.74
CA LEU A 106 1.84 -0.02 -14.50
C LEU A 106 2.80 1.16 -14.71
N ARG A 107 2.56 2.03 -15.68
CA ARG A 107 3.35 3.23 -15.93
C ARG A 107 3.20 4.25 -14.81
N GLU A 108 2.01 4.38 -14.25
CA GLU A 108 1.76 5.21 -13.07
C GLU A 108 2.45 4.61 -11.83
N HIS A 109 2.35 3.30 -11.62
CA HIS A 109 3.00 2.59 -10.53
C HIS A 109 4.54 2.74 -10.59
N TYR A 110 5.14 2.55 -11.77
CA TYR A 110 6.58 2.65 -11.99
C TYR A 110 7.03 4.03 -12.49
N TRP A 111 6.25 5.08 -12.24
CA TRP A 111 6.53 6.43 -12.75
C TRP A 111 7.94 6.93 -12.44
N ASP A 112 8.45 6.61 -11.24
CA ASP A 112 9.77 7.04 -10.78
C ASP A 112 10.91 6.33 -11.53
N LEU A 113 10.62 5.24 -12.25
CA LEU A 113 11.55 4.49 -13.08
C LEU A 113 11.46 4.82 -14.56
N ARG A 114 10.59 5.76 -14.98
CA ARG A 114 10.31 6.04 -16.41
C ARG A 114 11.52 6.43 -17.27
N THR A 115 12.58 6.94 -16.65
CA THR A 115 13.83 7.34 -17.33
C THR A 115 14.87 6.22 -17.38
N LYS A 116 14.60 5.06 -16.76
CA LYS A 116 15.51 3.92 -16.74
C LYS A 116 15.41 3.13 -18.05
N THR A 117 16.54 2.66 -18.55
CA THR A 117 16.63 1.90 -19.81
C THR A 117 15.79 0.62 -19.82
N PHE A 118 15.58 0.00 -18.66
CA PHE A 118 14.78 -1.21 -18.50
C PHE A 118 13.26 -0.94 -18.32
N PHE A 119 12.81 0.32 -18.28
CA PHE A 119 11.41 0.67 -17.98
C PHE A 119 10.43 0.02 -18.95
N SER A 120 10.68 0.09 -20.25
CA SER A 120 9.81 -0.51 -21.26
C SER A 120 9.68 -2.03 -21.04
N GLY A 121 10.81 -2.71 -20.84
CA GLY A 121 10.83 -4.15 -20.55
C GLY A 121 10.11 -4.52 -19.24
N LEU A 122 10.19 -3.66 -18.21
CA LEU A 122 9.46 -3.84 -16.95
C LEU A 122 7.94 -3.76 -17.16
N ILE A 123 7.46 -2.80 -17.94
CA ILE A 123 6.02 -2.66 -18.25
C ILE A 123 5.54 -3.88 -19.03
N THR A 124 6.23 -4.25 -20.12
CA THR A 124 5.89 -5.44 -20.93
C THR A 124 5.88 -6.71 -20.09
N TYR A 125 6.87 -6.86 -19.20
CA TYR A 125 6.94 -8.01 -18.30
C TYR A 125 5.75 -8.04 -17.34
N MET A 126 5.42 -6.93 -16.69
CA MET A 126 4.35 -6.89 -15.70
C MET A 126 2.95 -7.01 -16.33
N SER A 127 2.77 -6.60 -17.59
CA SER A 127 1.51 -6.77 -18.34
C SER A 127 1.38 -8.13 -19.03
N SER A 128 2.44 -8.95 -19.05
CA SER A 128 2.47 -10.23 -19.78
C SER A 128 1.54 -11.31 -19.21
N GLY A 129 1.07 -11.17 -17.97
CA GLY A 129 0.24 -12.17 -17.31
C GLY A 129 -0.51 -11.64 -16.09
N PRO A 130 -1.23 -12.52 -15.38
CA PRO A 130 -1.96 -12.13 -14.18
C PRO A 130 -1.01 -11.83 -13.01
N ILE A 131 -1.42 -10.90 -12.15
CA ILE A 131 -0.75 -10.48 -10.92
C ILE A 131 -1.71 -10.70 -9.75
N VAL A 132 -1.18 -11.15 -8.61
CA VAL A 132 -1.94 -11.13 -7.35
C VAL A 132 -1.51 -9.90 -6.56
N ALA A 133 -2.39 -8.89 -6.53
CA ALA A 133 -2.21 -7.68 -5.72
C ALA A 133 -2.80 -7.91 -4.32
N MET A 134 -2.07 -7.46 -3.29
CA MET A 134 -2.42 -7.69 -1.90
C MET A 134 -2.12 -6.46 -1.04
N VAL A 135 -2.87 -6.31 0.05
CA VAL A 135 -2.58 -5.34 1.10
C VAL A 135 -2.51 -6.08 2.43
N TRP A 136 -1.38 -5.92 3.12
CA TRP A 136 -1.09 -6.53 4.41
C TRP A 136 -0.97 -5.45 5.49
N GLN A 137 -1.58 -5.69 6.64
CA GLN A 137 -1.59 -4.81 7.80
C GLN A 137 -0.81 -5.44 8.97
N GLY A 138 -0.05 -4.63 9.69
CA GLY A 138 0.56 -4.99 10.97
C GLY A 138 1.70 -4.05 11.38
N LEU A 139 2.24 -4.25 12.59
CA LEU A 139 3.34 -3.45 13.12
C LEU A 139 4.60 -3.56 12.24
N ASP A 140 5.14 -2.41 11.81
CA ASP A 140 6.30 -2.28 10.93
C ASP A 140 6.22 -3.19 9.68
N VAL A 141 5.01 -3.42 9.17
CA VAL A 141 4.77 -4.37 8.07
C VAL A 141 5.50 -3.98 6.79
N VAL A 142 5.68 -2.69 6.48
CA VAL A 142 6.42 -2.24 5.30
C VAL A 142 7.87 -2.70 5.39
N LYS A 143 8.55 -2.35 6.50
CA LYS A 143 9.95 -2.69 6.74
C LYS A 143 10.14 -4.20 6.84
N THR A 144 9.25 -4.88 7.54
CA THR A 144 9.35 -6.32 7.78
C THR A 144 9.06 -7.12 6.51
N ALA A 145 8.08 -6.72 5.71
CA ALA A 145 7.80 -7.32 4.42
C ALA A 145 9.02 -7.23 3.50
N ARG A 146 9.70 -6.08 3.44
CA ARG A 146 10.95 -5.95 2.65
C ARG A 146 12.03 -6.94 3.07
N LYS A 147 12.21 -7.15 4.39
CA LYS A 147 13.12 -8.19 4.89
C LYS A 147 12.69 -9.60 4.50
N MET A 148 11.39 -9.90 4.56
CA MET A 148 10.86 -11.21 4.16
C MET A 148 11.01 -11.47 2.65
N LEU A 149 10.87 -10.44 1.83
CA LEU A 149 11.03 -10.52 0.38
C LEU A 149 12.48 -10.85 -0.01
N GLY A 150 13.46 -10.28 0.69
CA GLY A 150 14.87 -10.32 0.31
C GLY A 150 15.26 -9.16 -0.62
N GLU A 151 16.53 -9.10 -1.00
CA GLU A 151 17.09 -8.06 -1.86
C GLU A 151 16.49 -8.08 -3.26
N THR A 152 16.56 -6.96 -4.00
CA THR A 152 15.96 -6.87 -5.35
C THR A 152 16.61 -7.87 -6.31
N ASN A 153 17.93 -8.03 -6.21
CA ASN A 153 18.68 -9.05 -6.91
C ASN A 153 18.66 -10.36 -6.08
N PRO A 154 18.09 -11.46 -6.62
CA PRO A 154 18.03 -12.73 -5.90
C PRO A 154 19.40 -13.27 -5.46
N ALA A 155 20.46 -13.00 -6.22
CA ALA A 155 21.82 -13.43 -5.85
C ALA A 155 22.31 -12.82 -4.53
N ASP A 156 21.78 -11.66 -4.14
CA ASP A 156 22.09 -10.98 -2.88
C ASP A 156 21.06 -11.30 -1.77
N SER A 157 20.04 -12.13 -2.07
CA SER A 157 19.00 -12.49 -1.13
C SER A 157 19.40 -13.70 -0.28
N LEU A 158 19.25 -13.60 1.04
CA LEU A 158 19.58 -14.69 1.95
C LEU A 158 18.58 -15.87 1.85
N PRO A 159 19.01 -17.13 2.08
CA PRO A 159 18.12 -18.26 2.27
C PRO A 159 17.05 -17.97 3.34
N GLY A 160 15.82 -18.41 3.09
CA GLY A 160 14.63 -18.13 3.92
C GLY A 160 13.86 -16.88 3.49
N THR A 161 14.44 -16.00 2.67
CA THR A 161 13.70 -14.90 2.02
C THR A 161 12.96 -15.42 0.79
N ILE A 162 11.89 -14.74 0.38
CA ILE A 162 11.08 -15.18 -0.78
C ILE A 162 11.93 -15.22 -2.05
N ARG A 163 12.78 -14.21 -2.27
CA ARG A 163 13.65 -14.17 -3.46
C ARG A 163 14.82 -15.13 -3.35
N GLY A 164 15.42 -15.28 -2.16
CA GLY A 164 16.50 -16.25 -1.95
C GLY A 164 16.05 -17.70 -2.16
N ASP A 165 14.82 -18.03 -1.77
CA ASP A 165 14.31 -19.40 -1.90
C ASP A 165 13.76 -19.71 -3.29
N PHE A 166 13.25 -18.72 -4.01
CA PHE A 166 12.47 -18.96 -5.22
C PHE A 166 12.94 -18.24 -6.47
N CYS A 167 13.95 -17.37 -6.41
CA CYS A 167 14.38 -16.59 -7.58
C CYS A 167 15.85 -16.82 -7.89
N VAL A 168 16.21 -16.60 -9.16
CA VAL A 168 17.61 -16.76 -9.64
C VAL A 168 18.08 -15.45 -10.25
N GLU A 169 17.28 -14.85 -11.13
CA GLU A 169 17.64 -13.62 -11.86
C GLU A 169 16.77 -12.42 -11.47
N VAL A 170 17.37 -11.22 -11.50
CA VAL A 170 16.70 -9.95 -11.14
C VAL A 170 15.44 -9.66 -11.98
N GLY A 171 15.43 -10.06 -13.25
CA GLY A 171 14.28 -9.88 -14.15
C GLY A 171 13.08 -10.80 -13.85
N ARG A 172 13.27 -11.81 -12.99
CA ARG A 172 12.28 -12.83 -12.61
C ARG A 172 12.30 -13.04 -11.09
N ASN A 173 12.13 -11.95 -10.36
CA ASN A 173 12.22 -11.92 -8.91
C ASN A 173 10.87 -12.05 -8.18
N VAL A 174 9.83 -12.59 -8.85
CA VAL A 174 8.56 -13.11 -8.31
C VAL A 174 7.63 -12.13 -7.60
N ILE A 175 8.13 -11.12 -6.89
CA ILE A 175 7.35 -10.35 -5.93
C ILE A 175 7.82 -8.90 -5.83
N HIS A 176 6.86 -7.98 -5.70
CA HIS A 176 7.04 -6.57 -5.35
C HIS A 176 6.52 -6.31 -3.94
N GLY A 177 7.12 -5.34 -3.26
CA GLY A 177 6.60 -4.80 -2.00
C GLY A 177 7.05 -3.35 -1.80
N SER A 178 6.16 -2.52 -1.24
CA SER A 178 6.44 -1.11 -0.98
C SER A 178 7.73 -0.91 -0.19
N ASP A 179 8.49 0.13 -0.52
CA ASP A 179 9.82 0.40 0.05
C ASP A 179 9.81 1.35 1.25
N SER A 180 8.70 2.05 1.45
CA SER A 180 8.48 3.08 2.47
C SER A 180 6.98 3.17 2.77
N VAL A 181 6.63 3.77 3.90
CA VAL A 181 5.23 3.99 4.29
C VAL A 181 4.54 4.93 3.28
N GLU A 182 5.27 5.92 2.77
CA GLU A 182 4.80 6.85 1.76
C GLU A 182 4.49 6.14 0.44
N SER A 183 5.40 5.28 -0.04
CA SER A 183 5.17 4.45 -1.23
C SER A 183 4.01 3.50 -1.01
N ALA A 184 3.90 2.87 0.16
CA ALA A 184 2.78 1.97 0.48
C ALA A 184 1.43 2.67 0.37
N GLN A 185 1.29 3.88 0.92
CA GLN A 185 0.05 4.65 0.79
C GLN A 185 -0.29 4.99 -0.66
N LYS A 186 0.70 5.40 -1.45
CA LYS A 186 0.53 5.72 -2.88
C LYS A 186 0.12 4.47 -3.67
N GLU A 187 0.82 3.37 -3.46
CA GLU A 187 0.58 2.10 -4.14
C GLU A 187 -0.79 1.52 -3.78
N ILE A 188 -1.16 1.49 -2.50
CA ILE A 188 -2.47 0.98 -2.09
C ILE A 188 -3.60 1.82 -2.70
N SER A 189 -3.47 3.14 -2.69
CA SER A 189 -4.47 4.04 -3.29
C SER A 189 -4.58 3.89 -4.81
N LEU A 190 -3.48 3.57 -5.49
CA LEU A 190 -3.46 3.33 -6.93
C LEU A 190 -4.09 1.97 -7.29
N TRP A 191 -3.82 0.94 -6.49
CA TRP A 191 -4.20 -0.43 -6.81
C TRP A 191 -5.57 -0.84 -6.26
N PHE A 192 -6.04 -0.24 -5.16
CA PHE A 192 -7.27 -0.64 -4.49
C PHE A 192 -8.21 0.55 -4.27
N ARG A 193 -9.48 0.34 -4.60
CA ARG A 193 -10.58 1.20 -4.15
C ARG A 193 -10.85 0.93 -2.68
N GLN A 194 -11.41 1.92 -1.99
CA GLN A 194 -11.67 1.81 -0.55
C GLN A 194 -12.61 0.65 -0.19
N ASN A 195 -13.56 0.31 -1.07
CA ASN A 195 -14.49 -0.80 -0.85
C ASN A 195 -13.89 -2.18 -1.14
N GLU A 196 -12.68 -2.24 -1.71
CA GLU A 196 -11.93 -3.49 -1.88
C GLU A 196 -11.10 -3.83 -0.62
N LEU A 197 -10.99 -2.91 0.34
CA LEU A 197 -10.26 -3.10 1.60
C LEU A 197 -11.21 -3.48 2.73
N GLN A 198 -10.85 -4.55 3.46
CA GLN A 198 -11.66 -5.11 4.54
C GLN A 198 -11.15 -4.68 5.92
N CYS A 199 -12.06 -4.19 6.74
CA CYS A 199 -11.82 -3.94 8.17
C CYS A 199 -12.44 -5.08 8.99
N TRP A 200 -11.60 -5.84 9.68
CA TRP A 200 -12.00 -6.98 10.49
C TRP A 200 -11.00 -7.18 11.64
N ASP A 201 -11.42 -7.82 12.73
CA ASP A 201 -10.58 -8.02 13.90
C ASP A 201 -10.08 -9.47 13.95
N PRO A 202 -8.75 -9.72 13.81
CA PRO A 202 -8.22 -11.06 13.91
C PRO A 202 -8.26 -11.54 15.37
N SER A 203 -8.90 -12.69 15.62
CA SER A 203 -8.96 -13.29 16.95
C SER A 203 -7.58 -13.60 17.55
N SER A 204 -6.56 -13.74 16.70
CA SER A 204 -5.17 -13.97 17.08
C SER A 204 -4.44 -12.70 17.56
N SER A 205 -5.00 -11.50 17.37
CA SER A 205 -4.31 -10.22 17.63
C SER A 205 -3.69 -10.16 19.03
N ARG A 206 -4.44 -10.60 20.05
CA ARG A 206 -4.00 -10.60 21.45
C ARG A 206 -2.81 -11.52 21.76
N TRP A 207 -2.47 -12.42 20.84
CA TRP A 207 -1.34 -13.34 20.97
C TRP A 207 -0.14 -12.91 20.12
N VAL A 208 -0.32 -11.90 19.24
CA VAL A 208 0.72 -11.38 18.34
C VAL A 208 1.24 -10.03 18.84
N TYR A 209 0.38 -9.21 19.43
CA TYR A 209 0.70 -7.88 19.97
C TYR A 209 0.38 -7.81 21.46
N ASN A 210 1.18 -7.03 22.19
CA ASN A 210 0.99 -6.74 23.63
C ASN A 210 0.01 -5.58 23.85
#